data_AF-A0A2S6UMK7-F1
#
_entry.id   AF-A0A2S6UMK7-F1
#
_cell.length_a   1.000
_cell.length_b   1.000
_cell.length_c   1.000
_cell.angle_alpha   90.00
_cell.angle_beta   90.00
_cell.angle_gamma   90.00
#
_symmetry.space_group_name_H-M   'P 1'
#
loop_
_entity.id
_entity.type
_entity.pdbx_description
1 polymer ?
#
loop_
_entity_poly.entity_id
_entity_poly.type
_entity_poly.pdbx_seq_one_letter_code
_entity_poly.pdbx_strand_id
1 'polypeptide(L)'
;MNKKKNTHKLIKELLTKELSETELGYFNNKFPNSLLHVKAKFFLSHLIKTIKPKSALEIGTFMAGTTKIISEAMGKNGLIVTIEANKQRHELIKKEISTWEKESQKNTVPITITSNDFFNITKLNEKVWFDIIFIDGDHTYTGALTDLINSSRFASPGAIIVVDDAVQPPVFSAVKSFLTLKKNWKEVSGIFEENSGSYIKPKSSFDSIPFLILEGPDKHSISNQNYSVFREFKKELKGINLILSQPADPGILYARFLVSHLSGGSNGGMSIIDQSREIHKGDKEIDIILDEAFLSNQEKSIQVDIHLFFEGVKNQNSQLSLLNPPELI
;
A
#
# COMPACT_ATOMS: atom_id res chain seq x y z
N MET A 1 5.77 -21.67 -5.93
CA MET A 1 4.47 -21.74 -5.22
C MET A 1 4.72 -21.59 -3.73
N ASN A 2 4.53 -20.40 -3.16
CA ASN A 2 4.56 -20.21 -1.71
C ASN A 2 3.30 -20.84 -1.11
N LYS A 3 3.46 -21.70 -0.09
CA LYS A 3 2.36 -22.14 0.76
C LYS A 3 1.61 -20.90 1.25
N LYS A 4 0.29 -20.83 1.02
CA LYS A 4 -0.57 -19.79 1.60
C LYS A 4 -0.26 -19.68 3.09
N LYS A 5 0.41 -18.61 3.51
CA LYS A 5 0.58 -18.33 4.94
C LYS A 5 -0.83 -18.11 5.46
N ASN A 6 -1.22 -18.88 6.48
CA ASN A 6 -2.43 -18.56 7.19
C ASN A 6 -2.11 -17.36 8.09
N THR A 7 -2.19 -16.15 7.51
CA THR A 7 -1.89 -14.87 8.15
C THR A 7 -2.65 -14.71 9.46
N HIS A 8 -3.91 -15.13 9.49
CA HIS A 8 -4.72 -15.16 10.72
C HIS A 8 -4.09 -16.05 11.81
N LYS A 9 -3.70 -17.29 11.47
CA LYS A 9 -3.04 -18.20 12.43
C LYS A 9 -1.73 -17.59 12.96
N LEU A 10 -0.92 -17.02 12.08
CA LEU A 10 0.33 -16.35 12.45
C LEU A 10 0.08 -15.19 13.43
N ILE A 11 -0.86 -14.30 13.10
CA ILE A 11 -1.19 -13.14 13.94
C ILE A 11 -1.67 -13.62 15.31
N LYS A 12 -2.54 -14.62 15.35
CA LYS A 12 -3.05 -15.19 16.59
C LYS A 12 -1.93 -15.78 17.45
N GLU A 13 -1.01 -16.55 16.85
CA GLU A 13 0.16 -17.12 17.54
C GLU A 13 1.03 -16.02 18.17
N LEU A 14 1.30 -14.94 17.42
CA LEU A 14 2.10 -13.80 17.92
C LEU A 14 1.43 -13.08 19.10
N LEU A 15 0.09 -13.00 19.10
CA LEU A 15 -0.67 -12.31 20.15
C LEU A 15 -0.87 -13.13 21.41
N THR A 16 -0.87 -14.46 21.29
CA THR A 16 -0.96 -15.38 22.44
C THR A 16 0.38 -15.55 23.16
N LYS A 17 1.48 -15.07 22.58
CA LYS A 17 2.80 -15.20 23.21
C LYS A 17 2.90 -14.26 24.40
N GLU A 18 3.11 -14.82 25.58
CA GLU A 18 3.48 -14.05 26.77
C GLU A 18 4.90 -13.50 26.62
N LEU A 19 5.07 -12.24 27.02
CA LEU A 19 6.37 -11.57 27.02
C LEU A 19 7.02 -11.73 28.37
N SER A 20 8.24 -12.24 28.38
CA SER A 20 9.08 -12.22 29.58
C SER A 20 9.41 -10.79 30.00
N GLU A 21 9.73 -10.57 31.28
CA GLU A 21 10.19 -9.27 31.78
C GLU A 21 11.41 -8.75 31.01
N THR A 22 12.30 -9.65 30.60
CA THR A 22 13.46 -9.32 29.77
C THR A 22 13.06 -8.81 28.38
N GLU A 23 12.08 -9.43 27.72
CA GLU A 23 11.57 -8.96 26.43
C GLU A 23 10.86 -7.61 26.56
N LEU A 24 10.08 -7.42 27.63
CA LEU A 24 9.42 -6.14 27.92
C LEU A 24 10.46 -5.02 28.12
N GLY A 25 11.48 -5.27 28.94
CA GLY A 25 12.58 -4.34 29.17
C GLY A 25 13.35 -4.01 27.89
N TYR A 26 13.63 -5.03 27.05
CA TYR A 26 14.30 -4.83 25.77
C TYR A 26 13.52 -3.90 24.84
N PHE A 27 12.22 -4.15 24.61
CA PHE A 27 11.43 -3.33 23.68
C PHE A 27 11.18 -1.92 24.18
N ASN A 28 11.03 -1.73 25.50
CA ASN A 28 10.91 -0.40 26.09
C ASN A 28 12.19 0.42 25.92
N ASN A 29 13.34 -0.19 26.23
CA ASN A 29 14.62 0.53 26.20
C ASN A 29 15.16 0.74 24.78
N LYS A 30 14.89 -0.18 23.86
CA LYS A 30 15.44 -0.12 22.50
C LYS A 30 14.74 0.90 21.60
N PHE A 31 13.43 1.12 21.81
CA PHE A 31 12.61 2.00 21.00
C PHE A 31 11.97 3.12 21.86
N PRO A 32 12.78 3.99 22.49
CA PRO A 32 12.28 5.01 23.39
C PRO A 32 11.51 6.12 22.66
N ASN A 33 11.81 6.36 21.37
CA ASN A 33 11.17 7.38 20.55
C ASN A 33 9.84 6.91 19.91
N SER A 34 9.38 5.70 20.21
CA SER A 34 8.10 5.17 19.73
C SER A 34 7.06 5.26 20.84
N LEU A 35 5.91 5.86 20.52
CA LEU A 35 4.76 6.00 21.42
C LEU A 35 3.95 4.70 21.57
N LEU A 36 4.23 3.68 20.75
CA LEU A 36 3.57 2.40 20.84
C LEU A 36 3.77 1.75 22.20
N HIS A 37 2.71 1.13 22.72
CA HIS A 37 2.82 0.30 23.91
C HIS A 37 3.73 -0.92 23.64
N VAL A 38 4.41 -1.44 24.65
CA VAL A 38 5.43 -2.50 24.51
C VAL A 38 4.94 -3.75 23.78
N LYS A 39 3.68 -4.17 24.01
CA LYS A 39 3.06 -5.30 23.30
C LYS A 39 2.89 -5.01 21.81
N ALA A 40 2.54 -3.78 21.44
CA ALA A 40 2.40 -3.35 20.06
C ALA A 40 3.76 -3.29 19.34
N LYS A 41 4.81 -2.80 20.03
CA LYS A 41 6.20 -2.82 19.54
C LYS A 41 6.67 -4.25 19.25
N PHE A 42 6.44 -5.15 20.21
CA PHE A 42 6.78 -6.57 20.07
C PHE A 42 6.05 -7.20 18.88
N PHE A 43 4.73 -7.01 18.82
CA PHE A 43 3.87 -7.56 17.78
C PHE A 43 4.32 -7.12 16.40
N LEU A 44 4.47 -5.80 16.18
CA LEU A 44 4.88 -5.24 14.90
C LEU A 44 6.25 -5.78 14.46
N SER A 45 7.23 -5.81 15.37
CA SER A 45 8.57 -6.35 15.07
C SER A 45 8.53 -7.82 14.64
N HIS A 46 7.76 -8.66 15.33
CA HIS A 46 7.69 -10.09 15.04
C HIS A 46 6.82 -10.40 13.81
N LEU A 47 5.77 -9.62 13.59
CA LEU A 47 4.96 -9.68 12.39
C LEU A 47 5.85 -9.45 11.16
N ILE A 48 6.62 -8.37 11.15
CA ILE A 48 7.55 -8.03 10.05
C ILE A 48 8.63 -9.11 9.88
N LYS A 49 9.29 -9.54 10.97
CA LYS A 49 10.31 -10.61 10.90
C LYS A 49 9.76 -11.92 10.35
N THR A 50 8.49 -12.21 10.60
CA THR A 50 7.86 -13.44 10.13
C THR A 50 7.42 -13.32 8.67
N ILE A 51 6.82 -12.18 8.29
CA ILE A 51 6.43 -11.89 6.91
C ILE A 51 7.67 -11.86 6.00
N LYS A 52 8.74 -11.21 6.46
CA LYS A 52 9.95 -10.86 5.71
C LYS A 52 9.61 -10.00 4.49
N PRO A 53 8.95 -8.84 4.67
CA PRO A 53 8.59 -7.97 3.57
C PRO A 53 9.85 -7.41 2.91
N LYS A 54 9.78 -7.16 1.60
CA LYS A 54 10.81 -6.46 0.83
C LYS A 54 10.64 -4.95 0.92
N SER A 55 9.45 -4.48 1.24
CA SER A 55 9.11 -3.07 1.27
C SER A 55 8.06 -2.75 2.34
N ALA A 56 8.24 -1.62 3.01
CA ALA A 56 7.32 -1.07 4.00
C ALA A 56 7.01 0.40 3.71
N LEU A 57 5.75 0.78 3.94
CA LEU A 57 5.31 2.16 4.00
C LEU A 57 4.86 2.49 5.43
N GLU A 58 5.25 3.64 5.94
CA GLU A 58 4.73 4.22 7.18
C GLU A 58 4.16 5.61 6.89
N ILE A 59 2.92 5.85 7.31
CA ILE A 59 2.28 7.17 7.28
C ILE A 59 2.17 7.64 8.73
N GLY A 60 2.91 8.69 9.10
CA GLY A 60 3.06 9.17 10.47
C GLY A 60 4.42 8.81 11.08
N THR A 61 5.51 9.47 10.65
CA THR A 61 6.86 9.19 11.18
C THR A 61 7.07 9.65 12.63
N PHE A 62 6.52 10.81 13.01
CA PHE A 62 6.77 11.47 14.30
C PHE A 62 8.27 11.64 14.61
N MET A 63 8.79 10.90 15.60
CA MET A 63 10.20 10.89 16.02
C MET A 63 10.94 9.65 15.50
N ALA A 64 10.44 9.02 14.43
CA ALA A 64 10.99 7.84 13.79
C ALA A 64 11.12 6.58 14.69
N GLY A 65 10.42 6.55 15.83
CA GLY A 65 10.48 5.41 16.74
C GLY A 65 9.85 4.15 16.16
N THR A 66 8.64 4.26 15.59
CA THR A 66 7.97 3.14 14.92
C THR A 66 8.69 2.76 13.63
N THR A 67 9.17 3.75 12.89
CA THR A 67 10.10 3.56 11.76
C THR A 67 11.30 2.70 12.13
N LYS A 68 11.92 2.93 13.29
CA LYS A 68 13.07 2.15 13.77
C LYS A 68 12.69 0.70 14.04
N ILE A 69 11.51 0.45 14.62
CA ILE A 69 10.98 -0.91 14.84
C ILE A 69 10.83 -1.64 13.50
N ILE A 70 10.26 -0.96 12.50
CA ILE A 70 10.08 -1.50 11.15
C ILE A 70 11.45 -1.77 10.51
N SER A 71 12.34 -0.79 10.52
CA SER A 71 13.67 -0.87 9.91
C SER A 71 14.50 -2.03 10.48
N GLU A 72 14.58 -2.16 11.80
CA GLU A 72 15.32 -3.27 12.42
C GLU A 72 14.68 -4.64 12.16
N ALA A 73 13.35 -4.71 12.09
CA ALA A 73 12.64 -5.95 11.84
C ALA A 73 12.77 -6.44 10.39
N MET A 74 12.81 -5.50 9.43
CA MET A 74 13.05 -5.81 8.01
C MET A 74 14.50 -6.20 7.74
N GLY A 75 15.45 -5.64 8.49
CA GLY A 75 16.87 -5.84 8.25
C GLY A 75 17.34 -5.18 6.96
N LYS A 76 18.54 -5.57 6.51
CA LYS A 76 19.35 -4.81 5.53
C LYS A 76 18.76 -4.69 4.12
N ASN A 77 17.88 -5.62 3.73
CA ASN A 77 17.44 -5.75 2.33
C ASN A 77 16.03 -5.19 2.07
N GLY A 78 15.37 -4.64 3.09
CA GLY A 78 14.02 -4.08 2.96
C GLY A 78 14.06 -2.58 2.66
N LEU A 79 13.22 -2.10 1.74
CA LEU A 79 12.97 -0.67 1.53
C LEU A 79 11.95 -0.17 2.56
N ILE A 80 12.27 0.87 3.32
CA ILE A 80 11.30 1.56 4.19
C ILE A 80 11.06 2.95 3.63
N VAL A 81 9.81 3.29 3.37
CA VAL A 81 9.38 4.67 3.11
C VAL A 81 8.57 5.14 4.31
N THR A 82 8.94 6.27 4.90
CA THR A 82 8.18 6.86 6.02
C THR A 82 7.81 8.31 5.71
N ILE A 83 6.56 8.68 5.99
CA ILE A 83 5.97 9.96 5.60
C ILE A 83 5.58 10.76 6.83
N GLU A 84 6.01 12.01 6.87
CA GLU A 84 5.66 12.98 7.91
C GLU A 84 5.11 14.26 7.28
N ALA A 85 3.85 14.61 7.60
CA ALA A 85 3.23 15.82 7.11
C ALA A 85 3.81 17.09 7.77
N ASN A 86 4.27 17.01 9.02
CA ASN A 86 4.82 18.13 9.75
C ASN A 86 6.27 18.42 9.34
N LYS A 87 6.43 19.41 8.46
CA LYS A 87 7.74 19.90 7.97
C LYS A 87 8.73 20.29 9.08
N GLN A 88 8.25 20.69 10.25
CA GLN A 88 9.12 21.08 11.38
C GLN A 88 9.87 19.88 11.98
N ARG A 89 9.39 18.64 11.74
CA ARG A 89 10.05 17.42 12.23
C ARG A 89 11.13 16.89 11.29
N HIS A 90 11.32 17.49 10.12
CA HIS A 90 12.28 17.02 9.12
C HIS A 90 13.69 16.80 9.70
N GLU A 91 14.24 17.82 10.37
CA GLU A 91 15.57 17.75 10.97
C GLU A 91 15.64 16.78 12.16
N LEU A 92 14.55 16.67 12.94
CA LEU A 92 14.47 15.71 14.05
C LEU A 92 14.52 14.26 13.55
N ILE A 93 13.74 13.95 12.51
CA ILE A 93 13.69 12.62 11.88
C ILE A 93 15.05 12.27 11.27
N LYS A 94 15.66 13.19 10.51
CA LYS A 94 16.99 13.00 9.94
C LYS A 94 18.05 12.75 11.01
N LYS A 95 18.02 13.55 12.09
CA LYS A 95 18.92 13.39 13.23
C LYS A 95 18.75 12.03 13.88
N GLU A 96 17.52 11.60 14.16
CA GLU A 96 17.25 10.28 14.74
C GLU A 96 17.80 9.17 13.84
N ILE A 97 17.43 9.14 12.56
CA ILE A 97 17.88 8.12 11.61
C ILE A 97 19.42 8.08 11.52
N SER A 98 20.09 9.23 11.57
CA SER A 98 21.55 9.30 11.50
C SER A 98 22.27 8.54 12.63
N THR A 99 21.58 8.27 13.75
CA THR A 99 22.11 7.50 14.89
C THR A 99 22.00 5.98 14.71
N TRP A 100 21.24 5.50 13.72
CA TRP A 100 21.00 4.07 13.52
C TRP A 100 22.19 3.37 12.86
N GLU A 101 22.15 2.05 12.73
CA GLU A 101 23.13 1.32 11.93
C GLU A 101 23.13 1.81 10.48
N LYS A 102 24.31 1.85 9.83
CA LYS A 102 24.46 2.40 8.47
C LYS A 102 23.57 1.73 7.44
N GLU A 103 23.31 0.44 7.59
CA GLU A 103 22.41 -0.28 6.68
C GLU A 103 20.93 0.13 6.88
N SER A 104 20.49 0.31 8.13
CA SER A 104 19.17 0.88 8.44
C SER A 104 18.99 2.33 7.95
N GLN A 105 20.08 3.10 7.91
CA GLN A 105 20.05 4.45 7.31
C GLN A 105 19.84 4.37 5.80
N LYS A 106 20.60 3.50 5.12
CA LYS A 106 20.57 3.39 3.64
C LYS A 106 19.23 2.92 3.11
N ASN A 107 18.54 2.06 3.85
CA ASN A 107 17.32 1.43 3.38
C ASN A 107 16.03 2.16 3.85
N THR A 108 16.17 3.22 4.64
CA THR A 108 15.06 4.06 5.11
C THR A 108 15.04 5.39 4.36
N VAL A 109 13.90 5.69 3.74
CA VAL A 109 13.64 6.89 2.96
C VAL A 109 12.61 7.75 3.71
N PRO A 110 13.05 8.72 4.53
CA PRO A 110 12.14 9.67 5.17
C PRO A 110 11.69 10.75 4.17
N ILE A 111 10.39 11.00 4.12
CA ILE A 111 9.77 11.98 3.22
C ILE A 111 8.89 12.91 4.06
N THR A 112 9.10 14.22 3.95
CA THR A 112 8.40 15.21 4.78
C THR A 112 7.41 16.03 3.97
N ILE A 113 6.28 15.41 3.63
CA ILE A 113 5.14 15.93 2.88
C ILE A 113 3.85 15.26 3.39
N THR A 114 2.68 15.71 2.96
CA THR A 114 1.43 15.01 3.29
C THR A 114 1.36 13.65 2.58
N SER A 115 0.63 12.68 3.13
CA SER A 115 0.40 11.39 2.46
C SER A 115 -0.30 11.57 1.10
N ASN A 116 -1.25 12.50 1.01
CA ASN A 116 -1.89 12.86 -0.26
C ASN A 116 -0.88 13.34 -1.30
N ASP A 117 0.02 14.25 -0.93
CA ASP A 117 1.10 14.69 -1.80
C ASP A 117 2.01 13.50 -2.17
N PHE A 118 2.33 12.64 -1.20
CA PHE A 118 3.12 11.46 -1.49
C PHE A 118 2.52 10.58 -2.59
N PHE A 119 1.23 10.24 -2.47
CA PHE A 119 0.56 9.39 -3.45
C PHE A 119 0.27 10.08 -4.79
N ASN A 120 0.24 11.42 -4.84
CA ASN A 120 -0.11 12.18 -6.05
C ASN A 120 1.09 12.79 -6.79
N ILE A 121 2.17 13.17 -6.10
CA ILE A 121 3.27 13.95 -6.68
C ILE A 121 4.66 13.41 -6.36
N THR A 122 4.79 12.34 -5.56
CA THR A 122 6.12 11.83 -5.24
C THR A 122 6.60 10.83 -6.28
N LYS A 123 7.78 11.15 -6.81
CA LYS A 123 8.60 10.34 -7.70
C LYS A 123 9.17 9.13 -6.97
N LEU A 124 8.32 8.19 -6.55
CA LEU A 124 8.79 6.84 -6.28
C LEU A 124 9.21 6.20 -7.60
N ASN A 125 10.17 5.28 -7.52
CA ASN A 125 10.40 4.37 -8.64
C ASN A 125 9.05 3.69 -8.96
N GLU A 126 8.62 3.75 -10.23
CA GLU A 126 7.31 3.30 -10.72
C GLU A 126 6.97 1.85 -10.32
N LYS A 127 8.00 1.09 -9.92
CA LYS A 127 7.96 -0.31 -9.52
C LYS A 127 7.86 -0.55 -8.00
N VAL A 128 7.74 0.48 -7.16
CA VAL A 128 7.62 0.28 -5.71
C VAL A 128 6.20 -0.13 -5.33
N TRP A 129 6.10 -1.30 -4.70
CA TRP A 129 4.91 -1.86 -4.08
C TRP A 129 5.23 -2.15 -2.63
N PHE A 130 4.25 -2.05 -1.73
CA PHE A 130 4.46 -2.23 -0.29
C PHE A 130 3.85 -3.55 0.20
N ASP A 131 4.68 -4.39 0.81
CA ASP A 131 4.25 -5.66 1.42
C ASP A 131 3.65 -5.44 2.81
N ILE A 132 4.10 -4.41 3.52
CA ILE A 132 3.51 -3.97 4.78
C ILE A 132 3.32 -2.45 4.78
N ILE A 133 2.19 -1.99 5.32
CA ILE A 133 1.87 -0.57 5.43
C ILE A 133 1.41 -0.30 6.86
N PHE A 134 2.01 0.68 7.52
CA PHE A 134 1.63 1.15 8.84
C PHE A 134 1.00 2.55 8.74
N ILE A 135 -0.22 2.72 9.23
CA ILE A 135 -0.98 3.98 9.16
C ILE A 135 -1.23 4.50 10.58
N ASP A 136 -0.60 5.63 10.90
CA ASP A 136 -0.73 6.39 12.14
C ASP A 136 -0.57 7.90 11.88
N GLY A 137 -1.24 8.37 10.82
CA GLY A 137 -1.16 9.75 10.34
C GLY A 137 -2.30 10.63 10.84
N ASP A 138 -3.17 11.05 9.93
CA ASP A 138 -4.34 11.87 10.25
C ASP A 138 -5.49 10.98 10.77
N HIS A 139 -5.84 11.16 12.05
CA HIS A 139 -6.91 10.40 12.70
C HIS A 139 -8.32 10.92 12.40
N THR A 140 -8.49 11.93 11.55
CA THR A 140 -9.82 12.27 11.02
C THR A 140 -10.34 11.15 10.13
N TYR A 141 -11.67 11.00 10.05
CA TYR A 141 -12.30 9.99 9.20
C TYR A 141 -11.82 10.09 7.74
N THR A 142 -11.77 11.32 7.21
CA THR A 142 -11.36 11.58 5.83
C THR A 142 -9.88 11.30 5.61
N GLY A 143 -9.01 11.72 6.53
CA GLY A 143 -7.57 11.43 6.47
C GLY A 143 -7.29 9.93 6.45
N ALA A 144 -7.76 9.22 7.46
CA ALA A 144 -7.59 7.77 7.58
C ALA A 144 -8.17 7.00 6.39
N LEU A 145 -9.37 7.37 5.91
CA LEU A 145 -9.99 6.70 4.75
C LEU A 145 -9.18 6.94 3.47
N THR A 146 -8.67 8.16 3.28
CA THR A 146 -7.86 8.50 2.11
C THR A 146 -6.52 7.76 2.13
N ASP A 147 -5.88 7.68 3.29
CA ASP A 147 -4.65 6.91 3.49
C ASP A 147 -4.86 5.43 3.19
N LEU A 148 -5.97 4.83 3.63
CA LEU A 148 -6.33 3.45 3.34
C LEU A 148 -6.56 3.20 1.85
N ILE A 149 -7.37 4.05 1.20
CA ILE A 149 -7.67 3.93 -0.23
C ILE A 149 -6.38 4.04 -1.04
N ASN A 150 -5.56 5.06 -0.77
CA ASN A 150 -4.32 5.26 -1.50
C ASN A 150 -3.30 4.15 -1.23
N SER A 151 -3.10 3.76 0.03
CA SER A 151 -2.23 2.64 0.40
C SER A 151 -2.60 1.35 -0.33
N SER A 152 -3.90 1.05 -0.46
CA SER A 152 -4.36 -0.15 -1.19
C SER A 152 -3.97 -0.18 -2.66
N ARG A 153 -3.78 0.98 -3.31
CA ARG A 153 -3.36 1.10 -4.72
C ARG A 153 -1.88 0.84 -4.93
N PHE A 154 -1.08 0.90 -3.87
CA PHE A 154 0.37 0.66 -3.88
C PHE A 154 0.74 -0.61 -3.10
N ALA A 155 -0.24 -1.42 -2.69
CA ALA A 155 -0.03 -2.63 -1.92
C ALA A 155 0.35 -3.81 -2.83
N SER A 156 1.35 -4.59 -2.43
CA SER A 156 1.66 -5.89 -3.06
C SER A 156 0.50 -6.88 -2.88
N PRO A 157 0.40 -7.92 -3.73
CA PRO A 157 -0.46 -9.06 -3.44
C PRO A 157 -0.17 -9.66 -2.06
N GLY A 158 -1.22 -9.85 -1.25
CA GLY A 158 -1.12 -10.33 0.14
C GLY A 158 -0.52 -9.32 1.12
N ALA A 159 -0.44 -8.04 0.76
CA ALA A 159 0.05 -7.00 1.65
C ALA A 159 -0.79 -6.88 2.92
N ILE A 160 -0.15 -6.48 4.01
CA ILE A 160 -0.81 -6.25 5.30
C ILE A 160 -0.79 -4.75 5.62
N ILE A 161 -1.96 -4.20 5.93
CA ILE A 161 -2.09 -2.85 6.48
C ILE A 161 -2.33 -2.98 8.00
N VAL A 162 -1.52 -2.28 8.78
CA VAL A 162 -1.69 -2.12 10.23
C VAL A 162 -2.09 -0.66 10.47
N VAL A 163 -3.27 -0.44 11.05
CA VAL A 163 -3.80 0.88 11.37
C VAL A 163 -3.77 1.06 12.88
N ASP A 164 -3.09 2.09 13.37
CA ASP A 164 -3.05 2.39 14.81
C ASP A 164 -4.33 3.06 15.31
N ASP A 165 -4.49 3.14 16.62
CA ASP A 165 -5.56 3.88 17.28
C ASP A 165 -6.98 3.43 16.88
N ALA A 166 -7.16 2.13 16.73
CA ALA A 166 -8.41 1.47 16.34
C ALA A 166 -9.63 1.84 17.19
N VAL A 167 -9.43 2.25 18.44
CA VAL A 167 -10.50 2.63 19.37
C VAL A 167 -11.01 4.05 19.12
N GLN A 168 -10.31 4.85 18.30
CA GLN A 168 -10.77 6.16 17.89
C GLN A 168 -11.91 6.02 16.86
N PRO A 169 -13.11 6.59 17.13
CA PRO A 169 -14.27 6.42 16.25
C PRO A 169 -14.06 6.79 14.77
N PRO A 170 -13.34 7.88 14.41
CA PRO A 170 -13.15 8.23 13.00
C PRO A 170 -12.26 7.21 12.26
N VAL A 171 -11.17 6.75 12.89
CA VAL A 171 -10.26 5.74 12.34
C VAL A 171 -11.00 4.40 12.15
N PHE A 172 -11.72 3.93 13.18
CA PHE A 172 -12.52 2.71 13.10
C PHE A 172 -13.57 2.77 11.98
N SER A 173 -14.25 3.91 11.86
CA SER A 173 -15.27 4.13 10.83
C SER A 173 -14.65 4.19 9.43
N ALA A 174 -13.46 4.78 9.29
CA ALA A 174 -12.72 4.82 8.03
C ALA A 174 -12.36 3.40 7.55
N VAL A 175 -11.89 2.52 8.45
CA VAL A 175 -11.64 1.11 8.12
C VAL A 175 -12.92 0.39 7.68
N LYS A 176 -14.04 0.59 8.39
CA LYS A 176 -15.34 0.00 8.00
C LYS A 176 -15.77 0.44 6.59
N SER A 177 -15.66 1.73 6.29
CA SER A 177 -15.96 2.28 4.96
C SER A 177 -15.01 1.74 3.89
N PHE A 178 -13.72 1.67 4.19
CA PHE A 178 -12.71 1.10 3.30
C PHE A 178 -13.05 -0.35 2.91
N LEU A 179 -13.39 -1.22 3.88
CA LEU A 179 -13.76 -2.61 3.62
C LEU A 179 -15.06 -2.75 2.80
N THR A 180 -15.99 -1.80 2.96
CA THR A 180 -17.20 -1.73 2.12
C THR A 180 -16.86 -1.38 0.67
N LEU A 181 -15.93 -0.46 0.46
CA LEU A 181 -15.46 -0.01 -0.87
C LEU A 181 -14.53 -1.03 -1.53
N LYS A 182 -13.72 -1.75 -0.76
CA LYS A 182 -12.68 -2.67 -1.20
C LYS A 182 -12.97 -4.08 -0.70
N LYS A 183 -13.99 -4.73 -1.27
CA LYS A 183 -14.50 -6.06 -0.86
C LYS A 183 -13.48 -7.20 -0.91
N ASN A 184 -12.37 -7.02 -1.64
CA ASN A 184 -11.28 -7.97 -1.73
C ASN A 184 -10.22 -7.81 -0.62
N TRP A 185 -10.36 -6.80 0.24
CA TRP A 185 -9.65 -6.66 1.49
C TRP A 185 -10.50 -7.21 2.63
N LYS A 186 -9.83 -7.74 3.65
CA LYS A 186 -10.47 -8.26 4.85
C LYS A 186 -9.77 -7.77 6.10
N GLU A 187 -10.53 -7.55 7.15
CA GLU A 187 -9.98 -7.40 8.49
C GLU A 187 -9.77 -8.80 9.08
N VAL A 188 -8.64 -9.02 9.75
CA VAL A 188 -8.18 -10.38 10.08
C VAL A 188 -8.95 -11.06 11.20
N SER A 189 -9.65 -10.35 12.07
CA SER A 189 -10.38 -10.90 13.23
C SER A 189 -11.86 -11.14 12.96
N GLY A 190 -12.41 -10.64 11.85
CA GLY A 190 -13.80 -10.80 11.45
C GLY A 190 -14.75 -9.78 12.10
N ILE A 191 -14.23 -8.74 12.77
CA ILE A 191 -15.08 -7.81 13.56
C ILE A 191 -16.10 -7.04 12.71
N PHE A 192 -15.85 -6.91 11.41
CA PHE A 192 -16.72 -6.25 10.45
C PHE A 192 -17.59 -7.23 9.63
N GLU A 193 -17.36 -8.54 9.72
CA GLU A 193 -18.10 -9.56 8.97
C GLU A 193 -19.47 -9.86 9.61
N GLU A 194 -19.54 -9.83 10.95
CA GLU A 194 -20.74 -10.25 11.70
C GLU A 194 -21.88 -9.20 11.75
N ASN A 195 -21.66 -7.98 11.24
CA ASN A 195 -22.49 -6.83 11.57
C ASN A 195 -22.75 -5.89 10.37
N SER A 196 -23.13 -6.44 9.22
CA SER A 196 -23.46 -5.68 8.01
C SER A 196 -24.78 -4.88 8.17
N GLY A 197 -24.76 -3.84 9.02
CA GLY A 197 -25.88 -2.93 9.23
C GLY A 197 -26.03 -2.39 10.66
N SER A 198 -25.39 -3.01 11.65
CA SER A 198 -25.49 -2.59 13.06
C SER A 198 -24.32 -1.69 13.49
N TYR A 199 -24.56 -0.93 14.56
CA TYR A 199 -23.51 -0.18 15.25
C TYR A 199 -22.51 -1.15 15.88
N ILE A 200 -21.22 -0.88 15.68
CA ILE A 200 -20.13 -1.62 16.30
C ILE A 200 -19.37 -0.61 17.16
N LYS A 201 -19.24 -0.88 18.46
CA LYS A 201 -18.40 -0.08 19.34
C LYS A 201 -16.94 -0.19 18.86
N PRO A 202 -16.22 0.93 18.65
CA PRO A 202 -14.82 0.90 18.22
C PRO A 202 -13.97 0.00 19.10
N LYS A 203 -13.21 -0.89 18.46
CA LYS A 203 -12.30 -1.85 19.09
C LYS A 203 -11.20 -2.24 18.13
N SER A 204 -10.09 -2.72 18.67
CA SER A 204 -8.99 -3.28 17.91
C SER A 204 -9.34 -4.66 17.33
N SER A 205 -8.56 -5.13 16.35
CA SER A 205 -8.66 -6.52 15.87
C SER A 205 -8.47 -7.53 17.00
N PHE A 206 -7.62 -7.18 17.97
CA PHE A 206 -7.34 -8.00 19.14
C PHE A 206 -7.10 -7.11 20.36
N ASP A 207 -7.67 -7.46 21.52
CA ASP A 207 -7.70 -6.60 22.71
C ASP A 207 -6.33 -6.22 23.29
N SER A 208 -5.27 -6.96 22.95
CA SER A 208 -3.92 -6.77 23.52
C SER A 208 -3.08 -5.69 22.80
N ILE A 209 -3.55 -5.19 21.67
CA ILE A 209 -2.85 -4.19 20.84
C ILE A 209 -3.86 -3.19 20.26
N PRO A 210 -3.48 -1.92 20.04
CA PRO A 210 -4.41 -0.88 19.57
C PRO A 210 -4.73 -0.94 18.07
N PHE A 211 -4.36 -2.02 17.36
CA PHE A 211 -4.37 -2.04 15.90
C PHE A 211 -5.64 -2.62 15.28
N LEU A 212 -6.02 -2.08 14.12
CA LEU A 212 -6.80 -2.82 13.11
C LEU A 212 -5.82 -3.39 12.08
N ILE A 213 -5.95 -4.67 11.78
CA ILE A 213 -5.07 -5.36 10.84
C ILE A 213 -5.88 -5.85 9.65
N LEU A 214 -5.48 -5.40 8.47
CA LEU A 214 -6.13 -5.70 7.20
C LEU A 214 -5.19 -6.54 6.33
N GLU A 215 -5.75 -7.56 5.68
CA GLU A 215 -5.05 -8.40 4.71
C GLU A 215 -5.63 -8.09 3.31
N GLY A 216 -4.74 -7.71 2.40
CA GLY A 216 -5.06 -7.50 0.99
C GLY A 216 -5.27 -8.81 0.23
N PRO A 217 -5.75 -8.74 -1.02
CA PRO A 217 -6.01 -9.92 -1.82
C PRO A 217 -4.70 -10.64 -2.20
N ASP A 218 -4.73 -11.98 -2.27
CA ASP A 218 -3.58 -12.80 -2.69
C ASP A 218 -3.05 -12.46 -4.10
N LYS A 219 -3.90 -11.84 -4.92
CA LYS A 219 -3.63 -11.41 -6.29
C LYS A 219 -4.43 -10.15 -6.59
N HIS A 220 -3.86 -9.25 -7.37
CA HIS A 220 -4.65 -8.20 -8.01
C HIS A 220 -5.42 -8.78 -9.19
N SER A 221 -6.60 -8.25 -9.47
CA SER A 221 -7.43 -8.71 -10.57
C SER A 221 -8.15 -7.57 -11.26
N ILE A 222 -8.19 -7.62 -12.59
CA ILE A 222 -8.97 -6.72 -13.42
C ILE A 222 -10.22 -7.46 -13.87
N SER A 223 -11.39 -6.91 -13.58
CA SER A 223 -12.69 -7.51 -13.87
C SER A 223 -13.57 -6.47 -14.58
N ASN A 224 -14.88 -6.65 -14.53
CA ASN A 224 -15.84 -5.63 -14.91
C ASN A 224 -15.97 -4.47 -13.89
N GLN A 225 -15.08 -4.41 -12.90
CA GLN A 225 -14.93 -3.27 -12.01
C GLN A 225 -13.66 -2.51 -12.36
N ASN A 226 -13.72 -1.18 -12.24
CA ASN A 226 -12.58 -0.31 -12.56
C ASN A 226 -11.36 -0.66 -11.71
N TYR A 227 -10.25 -0.98 -12.36
CA TYR A 227 -8.93 -1.06 -11.75
C TYR A 227 -8.13 0.18 -12.16
N SER A 228 -7.86 1.08 -11.20
CA SER A 228 -7.14 2.33 -11.48
C SER A 228 -5.65 2.22 -11.19
N VAL A 229 -4.84 2.72 -12.10
CA VAL A 229 -3.38 2.85 -11.99
C VAL A 229 -3.01 4.30 -12.17
N PHE A 230 -2.52 4.93 -11.11
CA PHE A 230 -1.97 6.27 -11.19
C PHE A 230 -0.45 6.23 -11.06
N ARG A 231 0.24 6.88 -11.99
CA ARG A 231 1.71 6.93 -12.00
C ARG A 231 2.20 8.27 -12.51
N GLU A 232 3.37 8.66 -12.00
CA GLU A 232 4.17 9.74 -12.57
C GLU A 232 5.32 9.08 -13.34
N PHE A 233 5.46 9.42 -14.61
CA PHE A 233 6.45 8.81 -15.52
C PHE A 233 7.40 9.88 -16.10
N LYS A 234 8.64 9.48 -16.39
CA LYS A 234 9.63 10.34 -17.06
C LYS A 234 10.13 9.70 -18.36
N LYS A 235 10.38 10.55 -19.36
CA LYS A 235 10.88 10.25 -20.73
C LYS A 235 9.77 10.01 -21.74
N GLU A 236 9.19 8.83 -21.77
CA GLU A 236 8.31 8.38 -22.85
C GLU A 236 7.30 7.34 -22.35
N LEU A 237 6.01 7.67 -22.37
CA LEU A 237 4.91 6.75 -22.10
C LEU A 237 4.39 6.17 -23.42
N LYS A 238 4.56 4.86 -23.63
CA LYS A 238 4.10 4.10 -24.80
C LYS A 238 2.86 3.27 -24.52
N GLY A 239 2.58 2.96 -23.26
CA GLY A 239 1.46 2.10 -22.93
C GLY A 239 1.56 1.50 -21.54
N ILE A 240 0.93 0.34 -21.40
CA ILE A 240 0.88 -0.42 -20.15
C ILE A 240 1.00 -1.92 -20.42
N ASN A 241 1.84 -2.59 -19.62
CA ASN A 241 2.08 -4.03 -19.61
C ASN A 241 1.39 -4.67 -18.41
N LEU A 242 0.78 -5.82 -18.64
CA LEU A 242 0.14 -6.65 -17.64
C LEU A 242 0.67 -8.07 -17.74
N ILE A 243 1.31 -8.54 -16.67
CA ILE A 243 1.74 -9.94 -16.55
C ILE A 243 0.70 -10.70 -15.73
N LEU A 244 0.18 -11.80 -16.26
CA LEU A 244 -0.87 -12.58 -15.62
C LEU A 244 -0.28 -13.74 -14.81
N SER A 245 -0.86 -13.96 -13.63
CA SER A 245 -0.53 -15.06 -12.73
C SER A 245 -1.04 -16.43 -13.20
N GLN A 246 -1.95 -16.42 -14.17
CA GLN A 246 -2.54 -17.58 -14.81
C GLN A 246 -2.97 -17.20 -16.23
N PRO A 247 -3.06 -18.16 -17.17
CA PRO A 247 -3.49 -17.86 -18.53
C PRO A 247 -4.89 -17.22 -18.56
N ALA A 248 -5.09 -16.23 -19.42
CA ALA A 248 -6.35 -15.49 -19.55
C ALA A 248 -7.46 -16.37 -20.12
N ASP A 249 -8.69 -16.08 -19.69
CA ASP A 249 -9.90 -16.40 -20.44
C ASP A 249 -10.11 -15.37 -21.56
N PRO A 250 -10.80 -15.73 -22.65
CA PRO A 250 -11.03 -14.81 -23.75
C PRO A 250 -11.98 -13.68 -23.38
N GLY A 251 -11.73 -12.48 -23.91
CA GLY A 251 -12.49 -11.27 -23.61
C GLY A 251 -11.91 -10.03 -24.29
N ILE A 252 -12.36 -8.86 -23.87
CA ILE A 252 -11.82 -7.57 -24.30
C ILE A 252 -11.32 -6.82 -23.08
N LEU A 253 -10.06 -6.39 -23.11
CA LEU A 253 -9.50 -5.48 -22.12
C LEU A 253 -9.58 -4.06 -22.66
N TYR A 254 -10.22 -3.18 -21.91
CA TYR A 254 -10.32 -1.76 -22.19
C TYR A 254 -9.39 -1.00 -21.25
N ALA A 255 -8.68 0.00 -21.78
CA ALA A 255 -7.83 0.89 -21.02
C ALA A 255 -8.10 2.35 -21.42
N ARG A 256 -8.53 3.15 -20.45
CA ARG A 256 -8.71 4.60 -20.60
C ARG A 256 -7.59 5.32 -19.88
N PHE A 257 -6.80 6.08 -20.60
CA PHE A 257 -5.68 6.85 -20.10
C PHE A 257 -6.10 8.32 -19.98
N LEU A 258 -5.90 8.90 -18.80
CA LEU A 258 -5.92 10.34 -18.57
C LEU A 258 -4.48 10.82 -18.40
N VAL A 259 -3.92 11.39 -19.46
CA VAL A 259 -2.53 11.85 -19.48
C VAL A 259 -2.50 13.36 -19.23
N SER A 260 -1.83 13.78 -18.17
CA SER A 260 -1.64 15.18 -17.80
C SER A 260 -0.18 15.59 -17.94
N HIS A 261 0.05 16.57 -18.80
CA HIS A 261 1.35 17.21 -18.98
C HIS A 261 1.34 18.55 -18.26
N LEU A 262 1.80 18.56 -17.00
CA LEU A 262 1.93 19.77 -16.21
C LEU A 262 3.17 20.58 -16.64
N SER A 263 3.16 21.10 -17.87
CA SER A 263 4.03 22.21 -18.24
C SER A 263 3.27 23.51 -18.08
N GLY A 264 3.60 24.31 -17.05
CA GLY A 264 3.13 25.70 -16.98
C GLY A 264 3.48 26.45 -18.28
N GLY A 265 2.51 27.21 -18.82
CA GLY A 265 2.58 27.90 -20.11
C GLY A 265 1.61 27.33 -21.16
N SER A 266 1.65 27.87 -22.39
CA SER A 266 0.71 27.60 -23.50
C SER A 266 0.72 26.16 -24.05
N ASN A 267 1.60 25.29 -23.55
CA ASN A 267 1.77 23.90 -24.02
C ASN A 267 1.41 22.85 -22.95
N GLY A 268 0.84 23.26 -21.81
CA GLY A 268 0.25 22.33 -20.84
C GLY A 268 -1.11 21.82 -21.32
N GLY A 269 -1.45 20.57 -21.00
CA GLY A 269 -2.70 19.97 -21.46
C GLY A 269 -3.04 18.65 -20.78
N MET A 270 -4.27 18.21 -21.01
CA MET A 270 -4.81 16.94 -20.56
C MET A 270 -5.40 16.21 -21.75
N SER A 271 -5.02 14.95 -21.94
CA SER A 271 -5.45 14.10 -23.04
C SER A 271 -6.15 12.86 -22.49
N ILE A 272 -7.29 12.50 -23.08
CA ILE A 272 -8.00 11.25 -22.79
C ILE A 272 -7.80 10.35 -24.01
N ILE A 273 -7.26 9.15 -23.78
CA ILE A 273 -7.02 8.14 -24.81
C ILE A 273 -7.72 6.85 -24.39
N ASP A 274 -8.56 6.32 -25.26
CA ASP A 274 -9.20 5.03 -25.07
C ASP A 274 -8.54 4.01 -25.98
N GLN A 275 -8.07 2.90 -25.40
CA GLN A 275 -7.54 1.75 -26.11
C GLN A 275 -8.28 0.48 -25.72
N SER A 276 -8.31 -0.48 -26.62
CA SER A 276 -8.86 -1.81 -26.33
C SER A 276 -8.03 -2.90 -26.99
N ARG A 277 -8.01 -4.08 -26.38
CA ARG A 277 -7.32 -5.25 -26.89
C ARG A 277 -8.16 -6.51 -26.70
N GLU A 278 -8.34 -7.26 -27.78
CA GLU A 278 -8.89 -8.61 -27.69
C GLU A 278 -7.89 -9.52 -26.97
N ILE A 279 -8.37 -10.21 -25.95
CA ILE A 279 -7.60 -11.16 -25.14
C ILE A 279 -7.99 -12.56 -25.58
N HIS A 280 -6.99 -13.35 -25.95
CA HIS A 280 -7.21 -14.72 -26.37
C HIS A 280 -6.99 -15.69 -25.22
N LYS A 281 -7.67 -16.83 -25.30
CA LYS A 281 -7.50 -17.90 -24.33
C LYS A 281 -6.03 -18.34 -24.30
N GLY A 282 -5.41 -18.27 -23.13
CA GLY A 282 -4.03 -18.70 -22.95
C GLY A 282 -3.01 -17.57 -22.85
N ASP A 283 -3.40 -16.33 -23.15
CA ASP A 283 -2.52 -15.16 -23.01
C ASP A 283 -1.97 -15.06 -21.58
N LYS A 284 -0.68 -14.74 -21.45
CA LYS A 284 0.01 -14.60 -20.15
C LYS A 284 0.61 -13.21 -19.94
N GLU A 285 0.78 -12.46 -21.00
CA GLU A 285 1.33 -11.12 -21.00
C GLU A 285 0.54 -10.28 -22.01
N ILE A 286 0.09 -9.11 -21.57
CA ILE A 286 -0.80 -8.24 -22.31
C ILE A 286 -0.22 -6.84 -22.27
N ASP A 287 0.14 -6.35 -23.44
CA ASP A 287 0.49 -4.97 -23.71
C ASP A 287 -0.70 -4.24 -24.32
N ILE A 288 -1.01 -3.06 -23.80
CA ILE A 288 -1.83 -2.06 -24.49
C ILE A 288 -0.91 -0.92 -24.86
N ILE A 289 -0.70 -0.76 -26.16
CA ILE A 289 0.20 0.25 -26.74
C ILE A 289 -0.65 1.43 -27.20
N LEU A 290 -0.18 2.64 -26.93
CA LEU A 290 -0.75 3.88 -27.41
C LEU A 290 -0.33 4.10 -28.87
N ASP A 291 -1.23 4.62 -29.70
CA ASP A 291 -0.94 4.92 -31.11
C ASP A 291 0.21 5.93 -31.26
N GLU A 292 0.31 6.87 -30.31
CA GLU A 292 1.40 7.83 -30.20
C GLU A 292 1.95 7.84 -28.77
N ALA A 293 3.28 7.90 -28.65
CA ALA A 293 3.95 7.96 -27.35
C ALA A 293 3.89 9.38 -26.77
N PHE A 294 3.64 9.48 -25.47
CA PHE A 294 3.69 10.77 -24.77
C PHE A 294 5.08 11.02 -24.22
N LEU A 295 5.71 12.11 -24.67
CA LEU A 295 7.06 12.47 -24.25
C LEU A 295 7.05 13.46 -23.09
N SER A 296 7.88 13.19 -22.09
CA SER A 296 8.15 14.10 -20.99
C SER A 296 9.38 14.93 -21.34
N ASN A 297 9.33 16.24 -21.14
CA ASN A 297 10.55 17.06 -21.22
C ASN A 297 11.49 16.67 -20.07
N GLN A 298 12.80 16.74 -20.25
CA GLN A 298 13.80 16.18 -19.32
C GLN A 298 13.63 16.62 -17.84
N GLU A 299 13.02 17.78 -17.58
CA GLU A 299 12.73 18.29 -16.24
C GLU A 299 11.29 18.04 -15.74
N LYS A 300 10.33 17.76 -16.64
CA LYS A 300 8.90 17.66 -16.34
C LYS A 300 8.40 16.23 -16.50
N SER A 301 7.65 15.76 -15.52
CA SER A 301 7.01 14.45 -15.55
C SER A 301 5.63 14.49 -16.22
N ILE A 302 5.18 13.31 -16.64
CA ILE A 302 3.82 13.06 -17.08
C ILE A 302 3.10 12.40 -15.91
N GLN A 303 1.91 12.89 -15.59
CA GLN A 303 0.99 12.17 -14.71
C GLN A 303 0.02 11.39 -15.57
N VAL A 304 -0.17 10.12 -15.28
CA VAL A 304 -1.14 9.28 -15.98
C VAL A 304 -2.05 8.58 -14.97
N ASP A 305 -3.36 8.70 -15.17
CA ASP A 305 -4.37 7.87 -14.50
C ASP A 305 -4.99 6.92 -15.53
N ILE A 306 -4.88 5.61 -15.29
CA ILE A 306 -5.30 4.57 -16.22
C ILE A 306 -6.42 3.77 -15.58
N HIS A 307 -7.56 3.71 -16.25
CA HIS A 307 -8.70 2.90 -15.86
C HIS A 307 -8.76 1.65 -16.72
N LEU A 308 -8.62 0.49 -16.09
CA LEU A 308 -8.65 -0.81 -16.75
C LEU A 308 -9.96 -1.54 -16.43
N PHE A 309 -10.58 -2.11 -17.47
CA PHE A 309 -11.83 -2.87 -17.38
C PHE A 309 -11.74 -4.09 -18.30
N PHE A 310 -12.08 -5.28 -17.79
CA PHE A 310 -12.06 -6.52 -18.57
C PHE A 310 -13.47 -7.10 -18.72
N GLU A 311 -13.87 -7.34 -19.96
CA GLU A 311 -15.14 -7.95 -20.34
C GLU A 311 -14.91 -9.35 -20.90
N GLY A 312 -15.21 -10.39 -20.11
CA GLY A 312 -15.07 -11.78 -20.55
C GLY A 312 -16.24 -12.28 -21.38
N VAL A 313 -15.96 -13.11 -22.40
CA VAL A 313 -16.97 -13.60 -23.37
C VAL A 313 -18.07 -14.47 -22.74
N LYS A 314 -17.77 -15.23 -21.70
CA LYS A 314 -18.64 -16.34 -21.22
C LYS A 314 -19.24 -16.13 -19.82
N ASN A 315 -18.75 -15.17 -19.04
CA ASN A 315 -19.14 -15.07 -17.63
C ASN A 315 -19.01 -13.63 -17.12
N GLN A 316 -20.03 -13.14 -16.41
CA GLN A 316 -20.00 -11.81 -15.77
C GLN A 316 -18.90 -11.69 -14.69
N ASN A 317 -18.37 -12.82 -14.20
CA ASN A 317 -17.30 -12.88 -13.20
C ASN A 317 -15.90 -13.15 -13.78
N SER A 318 -15.72 -13.03 -15.10
CA SER A 318 -14.40 -13.22 -15.72
C SER A 318 -13.43 -12.13 -15.26
N GLN A 319 -12.18 -12.49 -14.98
CA GLN A 319 -11.17 -11.56 -14.51
C GLN A 319 -9.75 -11.95 -14.94
N LEU A 320 -8.91 -10.96 -15.16
CA LEU A 320 -7.47 -11.13 -15.39
C LEU A 320 -6.75 -11.07 -14.04
N SER A 321 -6.23 -12.19 -13.58
CA SER A 321 -5.47 -12.26 -12.32
C SER A 321 -4.01 -11.89 -12.56
N LEU A 322 -3.57 -10.75 -12.05
CA LEU A 322 -2.24 -10.20 -12.26
C LEU A 322 -1.19 -10.93 -11.42
N LEU A 323 -0.01 -11.18 -11.99
CA LEU A 323 1.16 -11.70 -11.28
C LEU A 323 1.81 -10.59 -10.46
N ASN A 324 2.05 -9.47 -11.13
CA ASN A 324 2.46 -8.21 -10.53
C ASN A 324 1.48 -7.14 -11.03
N PRO A 325 1.37 -6.03 -10.32
CA PRO A 325 0.53 -4.95 -10.81
C PRO A 325 1.01 -4.38 -12.15
N PRO A 326 0.15 -3.64 -12.88
CA PRO A 326 0.48 -3.16 -14.21
C PRO A 326 1.70 -2.22 -14.20
N GLU A 327 2.56 -2.35 -15.21
CA GLU A 327 3.76 -1.51 -15.40
C GLU A 327 3.57 -0.61 -16.63
N LEU A 328 4.00 0.65 -16.55
CA LEU A 328 4.04 1.53 -17.72
C LEU A 328 5.18 1.11 -18.65
N ILE A 329 4.96 1.23 -19.96
CA ILE A 329 5.94 0.93 -21.02
C ILE A 329 6.47 2.22 -21.64
#